data_AF-A0AAE5WQ77-F1
#
_entry.id   AF-A0AAE5WQ77-F1
#
_cell.length_a   1.000
_cell.length_b   1.000
_cell.length_c   1.000
_cell.angle_alpha   90.00
_cell.angle_beta   90.00
_cell.angle_gamma   90.00
#
_symmetry.space_group_name_H-M   'P 1'
#
loop_
_entity.id
_entity.type
_entity.pdbx_description
1 polymer ?
#
loop_
_entity_poly.entity_id
_entity_poly.type
_entity_poly.pdbx_seq_one_letter_code
_entity_poly.pdbx_strand_id
1 'polypeptide(L)'
;MKAIEIERKFLVRNDSWRDCAGIPHVLQQAYLSRDENSVRVRLIDGRSACLTIKFRTAGLAKDEYEYEIPVEEARDLLRHATGHVIEKTRYRVLHEGRNWDVDVFAGAYEGLTLAEIEMAGEDDLPALPQWLGREVTGNKRYSNRAMAEASRQPPLGACGG
;
A
#
# COMPACT_ATOMS: atom_id res chain seq x y z
N MET A 1 8.08 -16.82 -17.98
CA MET A 1 8.48 -15.44 -17.63
C MET A 1 7.55 -14.98 -16.53
N LYS A 2 8.08 -14.50 -15.38
CA LYS A 2 7.27 -13.82 -14.35
C LYS A 2 6.75 -12.53 -14.99
N ALA A 3 5.44 -12.33 -15.05
CA ALA A 3 4.88 -11.05 -15.48
C ALA A 3 5.39 -9.97 -14.51
N ILE A 4 5.88 -8.85 -15.04
CA ILE A 4 6.16 -7.69 -14.21
C ILE A 4 4.80 -7.15 -13.79
N GLU A 5 4.49 -7.20 -12.50
CA GLU A 5 3.33 -6.49 -11.97
C GLU A 5 3.58 -4.99 -12.12
N ILE A 6 2.75 -4.33 -12.92
CA ILE A 6 2.79 -2.89 -13.16
C ILE A 6 1.65 -2.29 -12.33
N GLU A 7 1.99 -1.41 -11.39
CA GLU A 7 1.01 -0.64 -10.61
C GLU A 7 1.07 0.83 -11.01
N ARG A 8 -0.09 1.49 -11.02
CA ARG A 8 -0.17 2.96 -11.06
C ARG A 8 -0.70 3.48 -9.73
N LYS A 9 -0.16 4.61 -9.28
CA LYS A 9 -0.45 5.17 -7.96
C LYS A 9 -0.73 6.65 -8.04
N PHE A 10 -1.77 7.11 -7.34
CA PHE A 10 -2.23 8.49 -7.37
C PHE A 10 -2.49 8.98 -5.96
N LEU A 11 -2.31 10.28 -5.75
CA LEU A 11 -2.95 10.99 -4.65
C LEU A 11 -4.47 11.03 -4.90
N VAL A 12 -5.28 11.12 -3.86
CA VAL A 12 -6.73 11.31 -4.00
C VAL A 12 -7.08 12.78 -3.76
N ARG A 13 -7.91 13.36 -4.64
CA ARG A 13 -8.22 14.80 -4.65
C ARG A 13 -9.45 15.16 -3.80
N ASN A 14 -10.40 14.25 -3.67
CA ASN A 14 -11.65 14.48 -2.93
C ASN A 14 -12.27 13.13 -2.51
N ASP A 15 -13.35 13.18 -1.72
CA ASP A 15 -14.00 12.00 -1.14
C ASP A 15 -15.10 11.36 -2.00
N SER A 16 -15.30 11.78 -3.26
CA SER A 16 -16.41 11.27 -4.08
C SER A 16 -16.27 9.78 -4.48
N TRP A 17 -15.12 9.16 -4.18
CA TRP A 17 -14.91 7.72 -4.34
C TRP A 17 -15.68 6.88 -3.32
N ARG A 18 -16.08 7.47 -2.18
CA ARG A 18 -16.76 6.77 -1.09
C ARG A 18 -18.12 6.22 -1.50
N ASP A 19 -18.81 6.90 -2.43
CA ASP A 19 -20.12 6.49 -2.93
C ASP A 19 -20.10 5.13 -3.64
N CYS A 20 -18.95 4.74 -4.19
CA CYS A 20 -18.73 3.48 -4.90
C CYS A 20 -17.82 2.51 -4.12
N ALA A 21 -17.53 2.80 -2.85
CA ALA A 21 -16.61 2.01 -2.06
C ALA A 21 -17.29 0.74 -1.51
N GLY A 22 -16.62 -0.40 -1.68
CA GLY A 22 -16.97 -1.64 -1.03
C GLY A 22 -16.63 -1.65 0.46
N ILE A 23 -16.78 -2.82 1.08
CA ILE A 23 -16.47 -3.03 2.50
C ILE A 23 -14.97 -2.72 2.74
N PRO A 24 -14.64 -1.83 3.69
CA PRO A 24 -13.25 -1.53 4.01
C PRO A 24 -12.56 -2.64 4.79
N HIS A 25 -11.24 -2.68 4.66
CA HIS A 25 -10.36 -3.49 5.48
C HIS A 25 -9.31 -2.63 6.21
N VAL A 26 -9.15 -2.83 7.51
CA VAL A 26 -8.14 -2.16 8.32
C VAL A 26 -6.85 -2.96 8.25
N LEU A 27 -5.77 -2.30 7.85
CA LEU A 27 -4.46 -2.90 7.64
C LEU A 27 -3.44 -2.23 8.56
N GLN A 28 -2.72 -3.04 9.31
CA GLN A 28 -1.52 -2.63 10.04
C GLN A 28 -0.34 -3.45 9.54
N GLN A 29 0.76 -2.82 9.20
CA GLN A 29 1.95 -3.53 8.72
C GLN A 29 3.24 -2.89 9.22
N ALA A 30 4.22 -3.73 9.51
CA ALA A 30 5.54 -3.31 9.97
C ALA A 30 6.63 -4.01 9.18
N TYR A 31 7.70 -3.28 8.90
CA TYR A 31 8.94 -3.83 8.34
C TYR A 31 9.89 -4.19 9.48
N LEU A 32 10.31 -5.45 9.53
CA LEU A 32 11.15 -6.04 10.58
C LEU A 32 12.64 -6.08 10.19
N SER A 33 12.98 -5.68 8.96
CA SER A 33 14.34 -5.53 8.48
C SER A 33 14.52 -4.16 7.81
N ARG A 34 15.75 -3.63 7.86
CA ARG A 34 16.16 -2.37 7.19
C ARG A 34 17.09 -2.59 6.00
N ASP A 35 17.52 -3.83 5.76
CA ASP A 35 18.45 -4.18 4.69
C ASP A 35 17.74 -4.34 3.33
N GLU A 36 18.47 -4.73 2.29
CA GLU A 36 17.90 -4.84 0.93
C GLU A 36 16.77 -5.89 0.85
N ASN A 37 16.79 -6.91 1.70
CA ASN A 37 15.72 -7.86 1.89
C ASN A 37 14.67 -7.29 2.84
N SER A 38 13.41 -7.61 2.60
CA SER A 38 12.32 -7.11 3.45
C SER A 38 11.57 -8.24 4.10
N VAL A 39 11.55 -8.26 5.43
CA VAL A 39 10.58 -9.01 6.22
C VAL A 39 9.47 -8.05 6.63
N ARG A 40 8.22 -8.35 6.27
CA ARG A 40 7.06 -7.53 6.59
C ARG A 40 5.99 -8.38 7.23
N VAL A 41 5.53 -7.98 8.42
CA VAL A 41 4.30 -8.50 9.02
C VAL A 41 3.13 -7.62 8.62
N ARG A 42 1.97 -8.22 8.33
CA ARG A 42 0.72 -7.52 8.08
C ARG A 42 -0.41 -8.18 8.86
N LEU A 43 -1.18 -7.37 9.56
CA LEU A 43 -2.43 -7.72 10.24
C LEU A 43 -3.60 -7.10 9.47
N ILE A 44 -4.64 -7.90 9.23
CA ILE A 44 -5.84 -7.53 8.46
C ILE A 44 -7.05 -7.68 9.37
N ASP A 45 -7.78 -6.59 9.58
CA ASP A 45 -8.98 -6.48 10.41
C ASP A 45 -8.84 -7.02 11.84
N GLY A 46 -7.60 -7.19 12.34
CA GLY A 46 -7.34 -7.88 13.59
C GLY A 46 -7.73 -9.38 13.60
N ARG A 47 -7.98 -9.99 12.43
CA ARG A 47 -8.55 -11.34 12.27
C ARG A 47 -7.67 -12.32 11.52
N SER A 48 -6.83 -11.83 10.60
CA SER A 48 -5.86 -12.65 9.88
C SER A 48 -4.54 -11.90 9.75
N ALA A 49 -3.45 -12.63 9.59
CA ALA A 49 -2.14 -12.04 9.45
C ALA A 49 -1.24 -12.86 8.53
N CYS A 50 -0.31 -12.17 7.87
CA CYS A 50 0.72 -12.81 7.08
C CYS A 50 2.11 -12.20 7.35
N LEU A 51 3.12 -13.06 7.18
CA LEU A 51 4.52 -12.67 7.12
C LEU A 51 4.98 -12.78 5.66
N THR A 52 5.40 -11.67 5.09
CA THR A 52 6.01 -11.62 3.76
C THR A 52 7.52 -11.48 3.89
N ILE A 53 8.28 -12.37 3.24
CA ILE A 53 9.73 -12.29 3.13
C ILE A 53 10.09 -12.06 1.66
N LYS A 54 10.78 -10.97 1.35
CA LYS A 54 11.26 -10.66 0.00
C LYS A 54 12.78 -10.60 -0.03
N PHE A 55 13.39 -11.36 -0.93
CA PHE A 55 14.82 -11.30 -1.21
C PHE A 55 15.09 -10.55 -2.50
N ARG A 56 16.12 -9.69 -2.48
CA ARG A 56 16.64 -9.09 -3.71
C ARG A 56 17.47 -10.15 -4.44
N THR A 57 17.08 -10.51 -5.65
CA THR A 57 17.90 -11.36 -6.52
C THR A 57 18.63 -10.50 -7.56
N ALA A 58 19.65 -11.07 -8.20
CA ALA A 58 20.40 -10.39 -9.26
C ALA A 58 19.49 -10.22 -10.51
N GLY A 59 18.75 -9.12 -10.57
CA GLY A 59 17.83 -8.79 -11.66
C GLY A 59 16.64 -7.94 -11.22
N LEU A 60 15.60 -7.86 -12.06
CA LEU A 60 14.31 -7.21 -11.74
C LEU A 60 13.37 -8.12 -10.92
N ALA A 61 13.67 -9.42 -10.87
CA ALA A 61 12.89 -10.37 -10.11
C ALA A 61 13.15 -10.22 -8.60
N LYS A 62 12.13 -10.49 -7.80
CA LYS A 62 12.26 -10.68 -6.36
C LYS A 62 11.69 -12.05 -6.02
N ASP A 63 12.40 -12.77 -5.17
CA ASP A 63 11.84 -13.96 -4.55
C ASP A 63 11.00 -13.50 -3.38
N GLU A 64 9.76 -13.95 -3.35
CA GLU A 64 8.75 -13.54 -2.39
C GLU A 64 8.10 -14.79 -1.83
N TYR A 65 8.07 -14.85 -0.50
CA TYR A 65 7.46 -15.92 0.27
C TYR A 65 6.43 -15.29 1.19
N GLU A 66 5.23 -15.86 1.23
CA GLU A 66 4.16 -15.42 2.10
C GLU A 66 3.67 -16.59 2.95
N TYR A 67 3.55 -16.34 4.25
CA TYR A 67 3.10 -17.32 5.23
C TYR A 67 1.97 -16.72 6.05
N GLU A 68 0.88 -17.46 6.21
CA GLU A 68 -0.09 -17.14 7.24
C GLU A 68 0.56 -17.35 8.61
N ILE A 69 0.29 -16.43 9.55
CA ILE A 69 0.78 -16.51 10.92
C ILE A 69 -0.36 -16.26 11.91
N PRO A 70 -0.27 -16.76 13.15
CA PRO A 70 -1.24 -16.44 14.19
C PRO A 70 -1.36 -14.93 14.42
N VAL A 71 -2.58 -14.45 14.64
CA VAL A 71 -2.87 -13.02 14.87
C VAL A 71 -2.11 -12.46 16.07
N GLU A 72 -2.00 -13.22 17.16
CA GLU A 72 -1.28 -12.76 18.36
C GLU A 72 0.22 -12.60 18.09
N GLU A 73 0.83 -13.53 17.35
CA GLU A 73 2.23 -13.38 16.93
C GLU A 73 2.42 -12.15 16.02
N ALA A 74 1.47 -11.89 15.12
CA ALA A 74 1.53 -10.70 14.29
C ALA A 74 1.47 -9.40 15.11
N ARG A 75 0.61 -9.35 16.14
CA ARG A 75 0.55 -8.21 17.08
C ARG A 75 1.85 -8.02 17.85
N ASP A 76 2.50 -9.12 18.21
CA ASP A 76 3.81 -9.08 18.85
C ASP A 76 4.88 -8.54 17.90
N LEU A 77 4.94 -9.06 16.67
CA LEU A 77 5.88 -8.63 15.65
C LEU A 77 5.70 -7.16 15.25
N LEU A 78 4.46 -6.63 15.22
CA LEU A 78 4.21 -5.21 14.93
C LEU A 78 4.96 -4.26 15.89
N ARG A 79 5.17 -4.67 17.14
CA ARG A 79 5.92 -3.87 18.14
C ARG A 79 7.42 -3.82 17.88
N HIS A 80 7.93 -4.71 17.04
CA HIS A 80 9.34 -4.76 16.62
C HIS A 80 9.56 -4.05 15.28
N ALA A 81 8.63 -3.19 14.86
CA ALA A 81 8.80 -2.35 13.68
C ALA A 81 10.14 -1.63 13.72
N THR A 82 10.91 -1.77 12.65
CA THR A 82 12.20 -1.07 12.55
C THR A 82 12.00 0.43 12.40
N GLY A 83 10.85 0.89 11.90
CA GLY A 83 10.46 2.30 11.82
C GLY A 83 8.97 2.48 12.14
N HIS A 84 8.26 3.28 11.34
CA HIS A 84 6.83 3.49 11.53
C HIS A 84 6.01 2.25 11.16
N VAL A 85 5.04 1.91 12.00
CA VAL A 85 3.95 1.01 11.60
C VAL A 85 3.09 1.76 10.58
N ILE A 86 2.81 1.13 9.44
CA ILE A 86 1.92 1.67 8.44
C ILE A 86 0.50 1.20 8.75
N GLU A 87 -0.35 2.16 9.06
CA GLU A 87 -1.74 1.95 9.42
C GLU A 87 -2.63 2.60 8.36
N LYS A 88 -3.57 1.84 7.81
CA LYS A 88 -4.48 2.35 6.78
C LYS A 88 -5.79 1.56 6.73
N THR A 89 -6.84 2.22 6.26
CA THR A 89 -8.08 1.55 5.87
C THR A 89 -8.12 1.50 4.34
N ARG A 90 -8.15 0.29 3.78
CA ARG A 90 -8.23 0.05 2.34
C ARG A 90 -9.68 -0.17 1.91
N TYR A 91 -10.14 0.60 0.94
CA TYR A 91 -11.43 0.47 0.29
C TYR A 91 -11.22 -0.01 -1.13
N ARG A 92 -11.99 -1.02 -1.57
CA ARG A 92 -12.04 -1.41 -2.98
C ARG A 92 -13.16 -0.65 -3.67
N VAL A 93 -12.80 0.17 -4.65
CA VAL A 93 -13.73 1.01 -5.41
C VAL A 93 -13.82 0.48 -6.84
N LEU A 94 -15.01 0.09 -7.27
CA LEU A 94 -15.25 -0.33 -8.65
C LEU A 94 -15.52 0.90 -9.51
N HIS A 95 -14.73 1.09 -10.56
CA HIS A 95 -14.92 2.16 -11.54
C HIS A 95 -14.69 1.61 -12.95
N GLU A 96 -15.69 1.74 -13.82
CA GLU A 96 -15.62 1.28 -15.23
C GLU A 96 -15.08 -0.16 -15.36
N GLY A 97 -15.55 -1.07 -14.50
CA GLY A 97 -15.16 -2.49 -14.50
C GLY A 97 -13.77 -2.78 -13.92
N ARG A 98 -13.06 -1.78 -13.39
CA ARG A 98 -11.73 -1.94 -12.76
C ARG A 98 -11.81 -1.67 -11.27
N ASN A 99 -11.10 -2.50 -10.49
CA ASN A 99 -10.97 -2.33 -9.06
C ASN A 99 -9.81 -1.40 -8.75
N TRP A 100 -10.10 -0.36 -7.98
CA TRP A 100 -9.13 0.55 -7.41
C TRP A 100 -9.03 0.27 -5.91
N ASP A 101 -7.81 0.15 -5.40
CA ASP A 101 -7.57 0.09 -3.96
C ASP A 101 -7.28 1.51 -3.47
N VAL A 102 -8.21 2.09 -2.72
CA VAL A 102 -8.08 3.42 -2.08
C VAL A 102 -7.68 3.23 -0.63
N ASP A 103 -6.48 3.69 -0.28
CA ASP A 103 -5.90 3.62 1.05
C ASP A 103 -6.01 4.96 1.76
N VAL A 104 -6.80 5.00 2.84
CA VAL A 104 -6.85 6.11 3.78
C VAL A 104 -5.91 5.81 4.94
N PHE A 105 -4.79 6.53 5.02
CA PHE A 105 -3.76 6.30 6.03
C PHE A 105 -4.12 6.94 7.38
N ALA A 106 -3.65 6.32 8.45
CA ALA A 106 -3.83 6.74 9.83
C ALA A 106 -2.47 6.85 10.55
N GLY A 107 -2.50 7.24 11.83
CA GLY A 107 -1.31 7.29 12.69
C GLY A 107 -0.26 8.24 12.11
N ALA A 108 0.95 7.71 11.88
CA ALA A 108 2.07 8.48 11.35
C ALA A 108 1.84 9.04 9.94
N TYR A 109 0.77 8.67 9.24
CA TYR A 109 0.44 9.14 7.90
C TYR A 109 -1.01 9.65 7.78
N GLU A 110 -1.61 10.03 8.90
CA GLU A 110 -2.95 10.62 8.92
C GLU A 110 -3.07 11.80 7.94
N GLY A 111 -4.17 11.83 7.18
CA GLY A 111 -4.43 12.82 6.13
C GLY A 111 -3.90 12.44 4.74
N LEU A 112 -3.05 11.40 4.63
CA LEU A 112 -2.64 10.87 3.32
C LEU A 112 -3.71 9.89 2.80
N THR A 113 -4.15 10.10 1.56
CA THR A 113 -4.96 9.13 0.83
C THR A 113 -4.32 8.82 -0.52
N LEU A 114 -4.12 7.54 -0.80
CA LEU A 114 -3.57 7.05 -2.05
C LEU A 114 -4.55 6.12 -2.75
N ALA A 115 -4.53 6.11 -4.06
CA ALA A 115 -5.25 5.15 -4.88
C ALA A 115 -4.29 4.39 -5.77
N GLU A 116 -4.47 3.07 -5.81
CA GLU A 116 -3.65 2.14 -6.56
C GLU A 116 -4.53 1.33 -7.51
N ILE A 117 -4.01 1.05 -8.71
CA ILE A 117 -4.59 0.10 -9.67
C ILE A 117 -3.48 -0.80 -10.22
N GLU A 118 -3.78 -2.09 -10.27
CA GLU A 118 -2.94 -3.08 -10.96
C GLU A 118 -3.26 -3.07 -12.46
N MET A 119 -2.21 -3.08 -13.27
CA MET A 119 -2.29 -3.00 -14.72
C MET A 119 -2.11 -4.40 -15.32
N ALA A 120 -2.85 -4.69 -16.39
CA ALA A 120 -2.69 -5.95 -17.14
C ALA A 120 -1.37 -6.01 -17.96
N GLY A 121 -0.75 -4.86 -18.21
CA GLY A 121 0.48 -4.71 -18.99
C GLY A 121 0.85 -3.24 -19.19
N GLU A 122 1.95 -2.97 -19.90
CA GLU A 122 2.44 -1.61 -20.16
C GLU A 122 1.46 -0.79 -21.01
N ASP A 123 0.73 -1.45 -21.92
CA ASP A 123 -0.25 -0.82 -22.82
C ASP A 123 -1.67 -0.75 -22.21
N ASP A 124 -1.86 -1.14 -20.96
CA ASP A 124 -3.17 -1.09 -20.30
C ASP A 124 -3.55 0.37 -19.96
N LEU A 125 -4.76 0.78 -20.33
CA LEU A 125 -5.25 2.16 -20.23
C LEU A 125 -6.62 2.19 -19.52
N PRO A 126 -6.67 2.03 -18.19
CA PRO A 126 -7.91 2.11 -17.44
C PRO A 126 -8.46 3.53 -17.47
N ALA A 127 -9.78 3.65 -17.51
CA ALA A 127 -10.46 4.93 -17.31
C ALA A 127 -10.08 5.50 -15.94
N LEU A 128 -9.70 6.77 -15.90
CA LEU A 128 -9.24 7.43 -14.68
C LEU A 128 -10.43 8.11 -13.98
N PRO A 129 -10.79 7.67 -12.75
CA PRO A 129 -11.83 8.32 -11.98
C PRO A 129 -11.56 9.81 -11.71
N GLN A 130 -12.63 10.60 -11.67
CA GLN A 130 -12.55 12.05 -11.42
C GLN A 130 -12.07 12.43 -10.01
N TRP A 131 -12.00 11.49 -9.06
CA TRP A 131 -11.49 11.73 -7.72
C TRP A 131 -9.97 11.53 -7.61
N LEU A 132 -9.30 11.03 -8.66
CA LEU A 132 -7.85 10.89 -8.67
C LEU A 132 -7.15 12.24 -8.76
N GLY A 133 -6.16 12.49 -7.92
CA GLY A 133 -5.27 13.65 -8.01
C GLY A 133 -4.02 13.35 -8.83
N ARG A 134 -2.90 13.94 -8.40
CA ARG A 134 -1.59 13.79 -9.07
C ARG A 134 -1.13 12.34 -9.05
N GLU A 135 -0.68 11.84 -10.20
CA GLU A 135 0.01 10.55 -10.30
C GLU A 135 1.39 10.60 -9.61
N VAL A 136 1.66 9.60 -8.79
CA VAL A 136 2.90 9.42 -8.03
C VAL A 136 3.54 8.05 -8.27
N THR A 137 3.15 7.37 -9.36
CA THR A 137 3.76 6.12 -9.83
C THR A 137 5.30 6.24 -9.90
N GLY A 138 6.01 5.23 -9.39
CA GLY A 138 7.48 5.23 -9.33
C GLY A 138 8.10 6.17 -8.29
N ASN A 139 7.34 7.07 -7.66
CA ASN A 139 7.87 7.92 -6.59
C ASN A 139 8.00 7.13 -5.30
N LYS A 140 9.25 6.71 -5.01
CA LYS A 140 9.58 5.88 -3.84
C LYS A 140 9.06 6.43 -2.51
N ARG A 141 8.89 7.75 -2.37
CA ARG A 141 8.41 8.38 -1.12
C ARG A 141 6.99 7.93 -0.71
N TYR A 142 6.18 7.48 -1.67
CA TYR A 142 4.82 6.96 -1.44
C TYR A 142 4.76 5.43 -1.44
N SER A 143 5.92 4.75 -1.37
CA SER A 143 5.96 3.30 -1.16
C SER A 143 5.82 2.99 0.33
N ASN A 144 5.12 1.91 0.68
CA ASN A 144 4.95 1.49 2.08
C ASN A 144 6.30 1.32 2.81
N ARG A 145 7.33 0.83 2.10
CA ARG A 145 8.67 0.65 2.66
C ARG A 145 9.31 1.99 2.99
N ALA A 146 9.35 2.93 2.03
CA ALA A 146 9.95 4.23 2.28
C ALA A 146 9.19 4.99 3.38
N MET A 147 7.87 4.89 3.42
CA MET A 147 7.06 5.48 4.49
C MET A 147 7.37 4.81 5.85
N ALA A 148 7.57 3.50 5.91
CA ALA A 148 7.96 2.86 7.16
C ALA A 148 9.35 3.32 7.64
N GLU A 149 10.28 3.56 6.73
CA GLU A 149 11.66 3.94 7.04
C GLU A 149 11.89 5.46 7.21
N ALA A 150 10.97 6.30 6.76
CA ALA A 150 11.16 7.74 6.68
C ALA A 150 11.27 8.41 8.06
N SER A 151 12.18 9.38 8.19
CA SER A 151 12.26 10.26 9.37
C SER A 151 11.26 11.41 9.34
N ARG A 152 10.59 11.65 8.20
CA ARG A 152 9.62 12.73 7.97
C ARG A 152 8.55 12.26 6.98
N GLN A 153 7.30 12.70 7.17
CA GLN A 153 6.18 12.37 6.29
C GLN A 153 6.39 12.91 4.85
N PRO A 154 5.94 12.19 3.79
CA PRO A 154 5.89 12.75 2.46
C PRO A 154 4.89 13.93 2.44
N PRO A 155 5.09 14.92 1.56
CA PRO A 155 4.17 16.04 1.47
C PRO A 155 2.77 15.51 1.14
N LEU A 156 1.79 15.86 1.98
CA LEU A 156 0.38 15.66 1.67
C LEU A 156 0.08 16.37 0.35
N GLY A 157 -0.67 15.71 -0.54
CA GLY A 157 -1.13 16.33 -1.77
C GLY A 157 -2.00 17.52 -1.42
N ALA A 158 -1.45 18.74 -1.51
CA ALA A 158 -2.23 19.94 -1.32
C ALA A 158 -3.32 19.99 -2.39
N CYS A 159 -4.55 19.69 -2.01
CA CYS A 159 -5.71 20.20 -2.72
C CYS A 159 -5.83 21.66 -2.33
N GLY A 160 -5.21 22.54 -3.13
CA GLY A 160 -5.55 23.96 -3.12
C GLY A 160 -7.03 24.09 -3.49
N GLY A 161 -7.75 24.91 -2.73
CA GLY A 161 -9.18 25.19 -2.92
C GLY A 161 -9.50 25.98 -4.18
#